data_AF-A0A1V3C8H5-F1
#
_entry.id   AF-A0A1V3C8H5-F1
#
_cell.length_a   1.000
_cell.length_b   1.000
_cell.length_c   1.000
_cell.angle_alpha   90.00
_cell.angle_beta   90.00
_cell.angle_gamma   90.00
#
_symmetry.space_group_name_H-M   'P 1'
#
loop_
_entity.id
_entity.type
_entity.pdbx_description
1 polymer ?
#
loop_
_entity_poly.entity_id
_entity_poly.type
_entity_poly.pdbx_seq_one_letter_code
_entity_poly.pdbx_strand_id
1 'polypeptide(L)'
;MAWLKDGSYIYKGQNFAGVTIMDSKEGIRYHPIMDGDGSCLCSGESSNEFIGTLNPGEKIAYWSLFSVPDDIDTVTVEIPNFEPIEDIPIS
;
A
#
# COMPACT_ATOMS: atom_id res chain seq x y z
N MET A 1 12.51 14.74 -14.26
CA MET A 1 11.88 13.53 -14.85
C MET A 1 12.82 12.34 -14.71
N ALA A 2 12.99 11.82 -13.48
CA ALA A 2 13.88 10.67 -13.20
C ALA A 2 13.14 9.41 -12.74
N TRP A 3 11.80 9.48 -12.67
CA TRP A 3 10.91 8.44 -12.13
C TRP A 3 10.32 7.45 -13.15
N LEU A 4 10.68 7.58 -14.44
CA LEU A 4 10.10 6.79 -15.54
C LEU A 4 11.16 5.97 -16.29
N LYS A 5 12.09 5.35 -15.56
CA LYS A 5 12.94 4.31 -16.17
C LYS A 5 12.25 2.96 -15.95
N ASP A 6 11.85 2.34 -17.06
CA ASP A 6 11.40 0.94 -17.15
C ASP A 6 9.98 0.63 -16.63
N GLY A 7 9.07 1.62 -16.58
CA GLY A 7 7.70 1.40 -16.08
C GLY A 7 7.64 1.03 -14.60
N SER A 8 8.76 1.20 -13.90
CA SER A 8 8.88 1.01 -12.46
C SER A 8 8.93 2.38 -11.78
N TYR A 9 8.00 2.61 -10.85
CA TYR A 9 8.05 3.77 -9.98
C TYR A 9 9.14 3.52 -8.93
N ILE A 10 10.23 4.29 -9.00
CA ILE A 10 11.24 4.30 -7.93
C ILE A 10 10.66 5.14 -6.80
N TYR A 11 9.95 4.49 -5.88
CA TYR A 11 9.51 5.09 -4.65
C TYR A 11 10.74 5.29 -3.74
N LYS A 12 11.15 6.54 -3.56
CA LYS A 12 12.04 6.91 -2.46
C LYS A 12 11.18 6.91 -1.19
N GLY A 13 10.94 5.76 -0.61
CA GLY A 13 10.01 5.65 0.52
C GLY A 13 10.01 4.28 1.17
N GLN A 14 9.47 4.26 2.38
CA GLN A 14 9.51 3.17 3.34
C GLN A 14 8.87 1.89 2.78
N ASN A 15 9.32 0.72 3.24
CA ASN A 15 8.97 -0.61 2.68
C ASN A 15 7.46 -0.85 2.46
N PHE A 16 6.61 -0.14 3.20
CA PHE A 16 5.15 -0.23 3.14
C PHE A 16 4.50 0.47 1.94
N ALA A 17 5.22 1.33 1.21
CA ALA A 17 4.72 1.97 -0.01
C ALA A 17 4.46 0.96 -1.16
N GLY A 18 4.94 -0.27 -1.01
CA GLY A 18 4.68 -1.38 -1.94
C GLY A 18 3.35 -2.10 -1.71
N VAL A 19 2.61 -1.80 -0.63
CA VAL A 19 1.26 -2.34 -0.41
C VAL A 19 0.28 -1.54 -1.27
N THR A 20 -0.42 -2.21 -2.18
CA THR A 20 -1.32 -1.56 -3.14
C THR A 20 -2.74 -2.11 -3.02
N ILE A 21 -3.70 -1.36 -3.54
CA ILE A 21 -5.05 -1.86 -3.79
C ILE A 21 -5.33 -1.86 -5.29
N MET A 22 -6.13 -2.82 -5.75
CA MET A 22 -6.51 -2.96 -7.14
C MET A 22 -8.03 -2.99 -7.26
N ASP A 23 -8.56 -2.22 -8.20
CA ASP A 23 -9.89 -2.45 -8.72
C ASP A 23 -9.83 -3.57 -9.75
N SER A 24 -10.37 -4.73 -9.38
CA SER A 24 -10.38 -5.92 -10.22
C SER A 24 -11.31 -5.80 -11.44
N LYS A 25 -12.28 -4.87 -11.43
CA LYS A 25 -13.20 -4.65 -12.57
C LYS A 25 -12.49 -3.90 -13.70
N GLU A 26 -11.86 -2.78 -13.36
CA GLU A 26 -11.18 -1.91 -14.33
C GLU A 26 -9.69 -2.26 -14.52
N GLY A 27 -9.13 -3.12 -13.66
CA GLY A 27 -7.73 -3.49 -13.69
C GLY A 27 -6.79 -2.34 -13.30
N ILE A 28 -7.28 -1.40 -12.49
CA ILE A 28 -6.53 -0.22 -12.06
C ILE A 28 -5.88 -0.50 -10.70
N ARG A 29 -4.56 -0.31 -10.63
CA ARG A 29 -3.80 -0.36 -9.37
C ARG A 29 -3.63 1.02 -8.77
N TYR A 30 -3.99 1.16 -7.51
CA TYR A 30 -3.80 2.36 -6.70
C TYR A 30 -2.68 2.14 -5.70
N HIS A 31 -1.75 3.09 -5.68
CA HIS A 31 -0.70 3.17 -4.67
C HIS A 31 -1.16 4.02 -3.48
N PRO A 32 -0.53 3.86 -2.30
CA PRO A 32 -0.79 4.74 -1.17
C PRO A 32 -0.56 6.21 -1.54
N ILE A 33 -1.34 7.10 -0.92
CA ILE A 33 -1.17 8.54 -1.09
C ILE A 33 0.24 8.94 -0.61
N MET A 34 0.87 9.87 -1.31
CA MET A 34 2.17 10.42 -0.95
C MET A 34 2.02 11.86 -0.42
N ASP A 35 2.82 12.24 0.57
CA ASP A 35 2.90 13.62 1.06
C ASP A 35 3.77 14.51 0.15
N GLY A 36 3.91 15.79 0.53
CA GLY A 36 4.68 16.78 -0.23
C GLY A 36 6.19 16.51 -0.28
N ASP A 37 6.71 15.66 0.60
CA ASP A 37 8.12 15.26 0.67
C ASP A 37 8.38 13.93 -0.04
N GLY A 38 7.32 13.30 -0.59
CA GLY A 38 7.41 12.03 -1.29
C GLY A 38 7.44 10.82 -0.37
N SER A 39 6.93 10.93 0.86
CA SER A 39 6.71 9.80 1.77
C SER A 39 5.29 9.27 1.64
N CYS A 40 5.07 7.96 1.79
CA CYS A 40 3.72 7.41 1.84
C CYS A 40 2.98 7.92 3.09
N LEU A 41 1.68 8.12 2.96
CA LEU A 41 0.77 8.17 4.11
C LEU A 41 0.42 6.73 4.50
N CYS A 42 1.39 6.08 5.13
CA CYS A 42 1.28 4.71 5.60
C CYS A 42 2.02 4.56 6.95
N SER A 43 1.93 3.39 7.60
CA SER A 43 2.51 3.20 8.95
C SER A 43 4.00 3.49 9.07
N GLY A 44 4.71 3.48 7.95
CA GLY A 44 6.11 3.86 7.90
C GLY A 44 7.05 2.98 8.72
N GLU A 45 8.32 3.38 8.85
CA GLU A 45 9.41 2.60 9.43
C GLU A 45 10.08 3.30 10.63
N SER A 46 9.64 4.51 10.98
CA SER A 46 10.23 5.36 12.03
C SER A 46 9.33 5.56 13.26
N SER A 47 8.25 4.79 13.37
CA SER A 47 7.35 4.82 14.54
C SER A 47 7.93 4.01 15.70
N ASN A 48 7.68 4.43 16.94
CA ASN A 48 7.95 3.60 18.13
C ASN A 48 7.10 2.31 18.15
N GLU A 49 6.04 2.26 17.35
CA GLU A 49 5.18 1.10 17.17
C GLU A 49 5.63 0.21 15.99
N PHE A 50 6.67 0.61 15.24
CA PHE A 50 7.19 -0.22 14.16
C PHE A 50 7.84 -1.49 14.72
N ILE A 51 7.32 -2.64 14.30
CA ILE A 51 7.85 -3.96 14.64
C ILE A 51 8.36 -4.61 13.35
N GLY A 52 9.69 -4.60 13.18
CA GLY A 52 10.36 -5.25 12.04
C GLY A 52 10.51 -6.77 12.17
N THR A 53 10.19 -7.35 13.33
CA THR A 53 10.25 -8.79 13.57
C THR A 53 9.12 -9.19 14.51
N LEU A 54 8.25 -10.09 14.07
CA LEU A 54 7.16 -10.66 14.87
C LEU A 54 7.58 -12.02 15.42
N ASN A 55 7.44 -12.21 16.72
CA ASN A 55 7.61 -13.52 17.34
C ASN A 55 6.38 -14.41 17.08
N PRO A 56 6.49 -15.74 17.24
CA PRO A 56 5.36 -16.64 17.09
C PRO A 56 4.16 -16.22 17.94
N GLY A 57 3.01 -16.02 17.31
CA GLY A 57 1.76 -15.62 17.96
C GLY A 57 1.56 -14.12 18.12
N GLU A 58 2.58 -13.29 17.87
CA GLU A 58 2.43 -11.84 17.85
C GLU A 58 1.67 -11.38 16.59
N LYS A 59 0.94 -10.28 16.75
CA LYS A 59 0.19 -9.62 15.68
C LYS A 59 0.39 -8.12 15.81
N ILE A 60 0.54 -7.45 14.69
CA ILE A 60 0.58 -5.98 14.60
C ILE A 60 -0.37 -5.55 13.48
N ALA A 61 -0.98 -4.38 13.66
CA ALA A 61 -1.76 -3.73 12.61
C ALA A 61 -0.88 -2.68 11.91
N TYR A 62 -0.79 -2.80 10.59
CA TYR A 62 -0.24 -1.77 9.72
C TYR A 62 -1.35 -1.19 8.85
N TRP A 63 -1.18 0.04 8.39
CA TRP A 63 -2.16 0.82 7.64
C TRP A 63 -1.51 1.55 6.48
N SER A 64 -2.29 1.81 5.44
CA SER A 64 -1.94 2.64 4.28
C SER A 64 -3.19 3.39 3.84
N LEU A 65 -3.03 4.66 3.49
CA LEU A 65 -4.13 5.49 3.02
C LEU A 65 -4.16 5.50 1.49
N PHE A 66 -5.34 5.30 0.92
CA PHE A 66 -5.57 5.27 -0.52
C PHE A 66 -6.65 6.29 -0.89
N SER A 67 -6.60 6.76 -2.14
CA SER A 67 -7.67 7.56 -2.76
C SER A 67 -8.19 6.80 -3.97
N VAL A 68 -9.47 6.48 -3.94
CA VAL A 68 -10.17 5.77 -5.01
C VAL A 68 -11.41 6.56 -5.42
N PRO A 69 -11.91 6.37 -6.65
CA PRO A 69 -13.23 6.85 -7.06
C PRO A 69 -14.37 6.33 -6.18
N ASP A 70 -15.43 7.13 -6.02
CA ASP A 70 -16.58 6.82 -5.17
C ASP A 70 -17.47 5.69 -5.71
N ASP A 71 -17.28 5.25 -6.97
CA ASP A 71 -18.02 4.17 -7.62
C ASP A 71 -17.39 2.78 -7.43
N ILE A 72 -16.32 2.70 -6.64
CA ILE A 72 -15.64 1.43 -6.32
C ILE A 72 -16.16 0.93 -4.96
N ASP A 73 -16.88 -0.20 -4.99
CA ASP A 73 -17.41 -0.82 -3.77
C ASP A 73 -16.45 -1.83 -3.12
N THR A 74 -15.57 -2.43 -3.92
CA THR A 74 -14.64 -3.48 -3.47
C THR A 74 -13.26 -3.33 -4.10
N VAL A 75 -12.23 -3.75 -3.36
CA VAL A 75 -10.84 -3.73 -3.81
C VAL A 75 -10.12 -5.02 -3.44
N THR A 76 -9.06 -5.33 -4.19
CA THR A 76 -8.11 -6.38 -3.86
C THR A 76 -6.87 -5.75 -3.24
N VAL A 77 -6.47 -6.20 -2.05
CA VAL A 77 -5.22 -5.76 -1.41
C VAL A 77 -4.08 -6.65 -1.86
N GLU A 78 -3.01 -6.05 -2.38
CA GLU A 78 -1.79 -6.73 -2.79
C GLU A 78 -0.65 -6.39 -1.83
N ILE A 79 -0.10 -7.42 -1.17
CA ILE A 79 1.10 -7.32 -0.34
C ILE A 79 2.23 -8.07 -1.07
N PRO A 80 3.39 -7.44 -1.33
CA PRO A 80 4.48 -8.11 -2.03
C PRO A 80 4.86 -9.45 -1.40
N ASN A 81 4.92 -10.50 -2.22
CA ASN A 81 5.23 -11.89 -1.84
C ASN A 81 4.13 -12.63 -1.04
N PHE A 82 2.92 -12.08 -0.95
CA PHE A 82 1.75 -12.75 -0.39
C PHE A 82 0.67 -12.94 -1.45
N GLU A 83 -0.22 -13.90 -1.23
CA GLU A 83 -1.43 -14.02 -2.02
C GLU A 83 -2.32 -12.77 -1.81
N PRO A 84 -2.96 -12.25 -2.87
CA PRO A 84 -3.85 -11.11 -2.76
C PRO A 84 -5.04 -11.41 -1.84
N ILE A 85 -5.55 -10.36 -1.20
CA ILE A 85 -6.77 -10.43 -0.39
C ILE A 85 -7.87 -9.78 -1.21
N GLU A 86 -8.74 -10.59 -1.79
CA GLU A 86 -9.79 -10.16 -2.72
C GLU A 86 -11.07 -9.72 -1.99
N ASP A 87 -11.92 -9.00 -2.73
CA ASP A 87 -13.29 -8.62 -2.33
C ASP A 87 -13.38 -7.87 -1.00
N ILE A 88 -12.40 -7.01 -0.70
CA ILE A 88 -12.44 -6.14 0.49
C ILE A 88 -13.45 -5.01 0.24
N PRO A 89 -14.54 -4.91 1.02
CA PRO A 89 -15.50 -3.83 0.86
C PRO A 89 -14.92 -2.50 1.37
N ILE A 90 -15.20 -1.43 0.64
CA ILE A 90 -14.88 -0.05 1.02
C ILE A 90 -16.17 0.79 1.01
N SER A 91 -16.24 1.80 1.88
CA SER A 91 -17.47 2.56 2.18
C SER A 91 -17.26 4.06 2.15
#